data_AF-A0AAJ6FUU6-F1
#
_entry.id   AF-A0AAJ6FUU6-F1
#
_cell.length_a   1.000
_cell.length_b   1.000
_cell.length_c   1.000
_cell.angle_alpha   90.00
_cell.angle_beta   90.00
_cell.angle_gamma   90.00
#
_symmetry.space_group_name_H-M   'P 1'
#
loop_
_entity.id
_entity.type
_entity.pdbx_description
1 polymer ?
#
loop_
_entity_poly.entity_id
_entity_poly.type
_entity_poly.pdbx_seq_one_letter_code
_entity_poly.pdbx_strand_id
1 'polypeptide(L)'
;MTSVCDNLTYATLLKKYGLISDQSSIWSYPKITSTRTENYSWKIHISALVINAIQLAQRFFTLNEKHNFDFKIVSSLEYLEKLNNGDYGNSQVGKFITIYPKKGHAVETLELLHYTFHNEVGIPVGSDTSYKLNSNIYYRYGTINRDILHIDNRDKKLRPSTDAEFILDYQLVRTHQLPKRYVILKSLRQIGPTGTFIGLDTEKMEKVIIRYSTKFYALSPNMVDGNDRLINAYCLLQKNELKKYDFLKKHLIFFMLMILCLL
;
A
#
# COMPACT_ATOMS: atom_id res chain seq x y z
N MET A 1 30.91 -32.29 -4.56
CA MET A 1 29.93 -31.79 -3.58
C MET A 1 28.91 -30.92 -4.32
N THR A 2 27.95 -31.57 -4.98
CA THR A 2 26.80 -30.91 -5.59
C THR A 2 25.75 -30.75 -4.49
N SER A 3 25.59 -29.54 -3.95
CA SER A 3 24.51 -29.27 -3.01
C SER A 3 23.19 -29.46 -3.75
N VAL A 4 22.39 -30.41 -3.28
CA VAL A 4 20.99 -30.60 -3.69
C VAL A 4 20.29 -29.26 -3.50
N CYS A 5 20.10 -28.52 -4.59
CA CYS A 5 19.13 -27.44 -4.61
C CYS A 5 17.77 -28.13 -4.54
N ASP A 6 17.20 -28.24 -3.35
CA ASP A 6 15.79 -28.55 -3.21
C ASP A 6 15.02 -27.54 -4.07
N ASN A 7 14.41 -28.01 -5.17
CA ASN A 7 13.51 -27.19 -5.96
C ASN A 7 12.32 -26.81 -5.06
N LEU A 8 12.43 -25.65 -4.41
CA LEU A 8 11.42 -25.11 -3.52
C LEU A 8 10.17 -24.80 -4.34
N THR A 9 9.19 -25.69 -4.29
CA THR A 9 7.86 -25.44 -4.84
C THR A 9 7.06 -24.55 -3.89
N TYR A 10 6.01 -23.92 -4.39
CA TYR A 10 5.13 -23.13 -3.54
C TYR A 10 4.50 -23.98 -2.41
N ALA A 11 4.10 -25.22 -2.71
CA ALA A 11 3.53 -26.13 -1.74
C ALA A 11 4.54 -26.54 -0.65
N THR A 12 5.80 -26.83 -1.01
CA THR A 12 6.83 -27.17 -0.02
C THR A 12 7.22 -25.96 0.83
N LEU A 13 7.19 -24.75 0.25
CA LEU A 13 7.37 -23.50 0.99
C LEU A 13 6.28 -23.27 2.03
N LEU A 14 5.00 -23.40 1.66
CA LEU A 14 3.88 -23.26 2.60
C LEU A 14 3.99 -24.29 3.74
N LYS A 15 4.31 -25.55 3.42
CA LYS A 15 4.49 -26.61 4.43
C LYS A 15 5.66 -26.31 5.36
N LYS A 16 6.79 -25.82 4.84
CA LYS A 16 7.99 -25.45 5.62
C LYS A 16 7.65 -24.42 6.71
N TYR A 17 6.82 -23.43 6.39
CA TYR A 17 6.39 -22.41 7.35
C TYR A 17 5.12 -22.79 8.13
N GLY A 18 4.69 -24.06 8.04
CA GLY A 18 3.61 -24.61 8.85
C GLY A 18 2.22 -24.12 8.48
N LEU A 19 2.01 -23.66 7.24
CA LEU A 19 0.70 -23.21 6.77
C LEU A 19 -0.23 -24.41 6.57
N ILE A 20 -1.50 -24.21 6.90
CA ILE A 20 -2.58 -25.19 6.71
C ILE A 20 -3.64 -24.57 5.78
N SER A 21 -4.11 -25.34 4.80
CA SER A 21 -5.28 -25.00 3.99
C SER A 21 -6.40 -26.02 4.22
N ASP A 22 -7.64 -25.54 4.28
CA ASP A 22 -8.81 -26.39 4.07
C ASP A 22 -8.95 -26.65 2.56
N GLN A 23 -9.31 -27.87 2.16
CA GLN A 23 -9.49 -28.25 0.75
C GLN A 23 -10.55 -27.40 0.04
N SER A 24 -11.53 -26.86 0.80
CA SER A 24 -12.58 -25.99 0.28
C SER A 24 -12.18 -24.51 0.17
N SER A 25 -10.99 -24.14 0.67
CA SER A 25 -10.55 -22.75 0.80
C SER A 25 -9.38 -22.43 -0.13
N ILE A 26 -9.49 -21.32 -0.86
CA ILE A 26 -8.38 -20.74 -1.64
C ILE A 26 -7.30 -20.11 -0.74
N TRP A 27 -7.51 -20.09 0.58
CA TRP A 27 -6.61 -19.48 1.56
C TRP A 27 -5.94 -20.54 2.44
N SER A 28 -4.66 -20.31 2.73
CA SER A 28 -3.85 -20.95 3.76
C SER A 28 -3.61 -20.01 4.93
N TYR A 29 -3.56 -20.58 6.13
CA TYR A 29 -3.42 -19.88 7.40
C TYR A 29 -2.28 -20.47 8.24
N PRO A 30 -1.61 -19.67 9.09
CA PRO A 30 -0.74 -20.20 10.14
C PRO A 30 -1.50 -21.14 11.08
N LYS A 31 -0.82 -22.15 11.64
CA LYS A 31 -1.47 -23.07 12.61
C LYS A 31 -2.04 -22.35 13.84
N ILE A 32 -1.32 -21.31 14.28
CA ILE A 32 -1.71 -20.49 15.43
C ILE A 32 -2.20 -19.18 14.85
N THR A 33 -3.49 -18.89 15.05
CA THR A 33 -4.09 -17.60 14.70
C THR A 33 -4.48 -16.89 15.99
N SER A 34 -4.26 -15.58 16.05
CA SER A 34 -4.74 -14.81 17.20
C SER A 34 -6.27 -14.70 17.16
N THR A 35 -6.90 -14.77 18.33
CA THR A 35 -8.33 -14.48 18.45
C THR A 35 -8.54 -12.97 18.35
N ARG A 36 -9.22 -12.53 17.28
CA ARG A 36 -9.61 -11.13 17.11
C ARG A 36 -11.05 -10.92 17.53
N THR A 37 -11.27 -9.95 18.41
CA THR A 37 -12.58 -9.57 18.93
C THR A 37 -13.21 -8.42 18.16
N GLU A 38 -12.44 -7.72 17.32
CA GLU A 38 -12.91 -6.59 16.53
C GLU A 38 -13.65 -7.08 15.28
N ASN A 39 -14.83 -6.51 15.01
CA ASN A 39 -15.58 -6.81 13.79
C ASN A 39 -14.97 -6.14 12.56
N TYR A 40 -14.35 -4.96 12.72
CA TYR A 40 -13.78 -4.14 11.64
C TYR A 40 -12.36 -3.69 12.01
N SER A 41 -11.43 -3.75 11.05
CA SER A 41 -10.08 -3.24 11.23
C SER A 41 -9.44 -2.84 9.89
N TRP A 42 -8.26 -2.24 9.98
CA TRP A 42 -7.36 -2.16 8.84
C TRP A 42 -6.93 -3.57 8.40
N LYS A 43 -6.86 -3.75 7.08
CA LYS A 43 -6.27 -4.92 6.41
C LYS A 43 -5.27 -4.43 5.40
N ILE A 44 -4.14 -5.11 5.30
CA ILE A 44 -3.08 -4.81 4.35
C ILE A 44 -2.96 -5.98 3.41
N HIS A 45 -2.86 -5.71 2.11
CA HIS A 45 -2.73 -6.72 1.07
C HIS A 45 -1.42 -6.52 0.33
N ILE A 46 -0.66 -7.60 0.17
CA ILE A 46 0.48 -7.63 -0.75
C ILE A 46 -0.01 -8.27 -2.05
N SER A 47 0.15 -7.55 -3.15
CA SER A 47 -0.14 -8.04 -4.49
C SER A 47 1.10 -8.65 -5.15
N ALA A 48 0.86 -9.67 -5.97
CA ALA A 48 1.89 -10.43 -6.67
C ALA A 48 1.39 -10.95 -8.02
N LEU A 49 2.33 -11.19 -8.93
CA LEU A 49 2.14 -12.03 -10.10
C LEU A 49 2.44 -13.49 -9.74
N VAL A 50 1.95 -14.44 -10.54
CA VAL A 50 2.29 -15.87 -10.35
C VAL A 50 3.80 -16.09 -10.42
N ILE A 51 4.50 -15.38 -11.34
CA ILE A 51 5.93 -15.54 -11.58
C ILE A 51 6.82 -15.13 -10.40
N ASN A 52 6.40 -14.16 -9.56
CA ASN A 52 7.18 -13.72 -8.39
C ASN A 52 6.59 -14.19 -7.05
N ALA A 53 5.51 -14.95 -7.05
CA ALA A 53 4.78 -15.36 -5.85
C ALA A 53 5.63 -16.16 -4.86
N ILE A 54 6.46 -17.12 -5.33
CA ILE A 54 7.30 -17.96 -4.45
C ILE A 54 8.35 -17.11 -3.74
N GLN A 55 9.08 -16.28 -4.48
CA GLN A 55 10.11 -15.39 -3.92
C GLN A 55 9.51 -14.40 -2.92
N LEU A 56 8.39 -13.77 -3.29
CA LEU A 56 7.70 -12.81 -2.43
C LEU A 56 7.19 -13.49 -1.15
N ALA A 57 6.58 -14.67 -1.25
CA ALA A 57 6.12 -15.44 -0.10
C ALA A 57 7.28 -15.82 0.84
N GLN A 58 8.42 -16.28 0.29
CA GLN A 58 9.59 -16.61 1.10
C GLN A 58 10.11 -15.39 1.87
N ARG A 59 10.22 -14.23 1.21
CA ARG A 59 10.64 -12.98 1.85
C ARG A 59 9.64 -12.53 2.92
N PHE A 60 8.34 -12.66 2.65
CA PHE A 60 7.29 -12.38 3.62
C PHE A 60 7.39 -13.28 4.85
N PHE A 61 7.59 -14.58 4.67
CA PHE A 61 7.70 -15.49 5.81
C PHE A 61 8.93 -15.20 6.68
N THR A 62 10.09 -14.93 6.09
CA THR A 62 11.29 -14.52 6.84
C THR A 62 11.09 -13.20 7.58
N LEU A 63 10.36 -12.24 7.00
CA LEU A 63 9.96 -11.03 7.72
C LEU A 63 9.03 -11.39 8.88
N ASN A 64 8.06 -12.26 8.64
CA ASN A 64 7.02 -12.60 9.61
C ASN A 64 7.55 -13.36 10.83
N GLU A 65 8.66 -14.11 10.71
CA GLU A 65 9.34 -14.73 11.86
C GLU A 65 9.74 -13.71 12.93
N LYS A 66 10.02 -12.45 12.53
CA LYS A 66 10.43 -11.38 13.44
C LYS A 66 9.24 -10.59 13.98
N HIS A 67 8.23 -10.36 13.13
CA HIS A 67 7.15 -9.43 13.44
C HIS A 67 5.85 -10.11 13.90
N ASN A 68 5.68 -11.41 13.63
CA ASN A 68 4.53 -12.21 14.06
C ASN A 68 3.19 -11.58 13.67
N PHE A 69 3.03 -11.20 12.40
CA PHE A 69 1.75 -10.74 11.88
C PHE A 69 0.74 -11.88 11.85
N ASP A 70 -0.53 -11.53 12.08
CA ASP A 70 -1.63 -12.38 11.63
C ASP A 70 -1.81 -12.19 10.14
N PHE A 71 -1.93 -13.29 9.40
CA PHE A 71 -2.09 -13.22 7.96
C PHE A 71 -2.83 -14.45 7.41
N LYS A 72 -3.23 -14.33 6.16
CA LYS A 72 -3.57 -15.45 5.29
C LYS A 72 -2.92 -15.24 3.93
N ILE A 73 -2.66 -16.33 3.23
CA ILE A 73 -2.02 -16.33 1.91
C ILE A 73 -2.80 -17.25 0.98
N VAL A 74 -2.80 -16.99 -0.33
CA VAL A 74 -3.45 -17.90 -1.29
C VAL A 74 -2.82 -19.30 -1.21
N SER A 75 -3.61 -20.37 -1.30
CA SER A 75 -3.16 -21.73 -0.97
C SER A 75 -2.40 -22.44 -2.10
N SER A 76 -2.48 -21.96 -3.34
CA SER A 76 -1.73 -22.48 -4.48
C SER A 76 -1.47 -21.41 -5.55
N LEU A 77 -0.52 -21.67 -6.46
CA LEU A 77 -0.27 -20.78 -7.59
C LEU A 77 -1.44 -20.76 -8.59
N GLU A 78 -2.12 -21.89 -8.78
CA GLU A 78 -3.32 -21.98 -9.60
C GLU A 78 -4.45 -21.11 -9.03
N TYR A 79 -4.62 -21.11 -7.70
CA TYR A 79 -5.60 -20.23 -7.06
C TYR A 79 -5.20 -18.76 -7.15
N LEU A 80 -3.91 -18.44 -7.13
CA LEU A 80 -3.44 -17.07 -7.32
C LEU A 80 -3.74 -16.59 -8.74
N GLU A 81 -3.53 -17.43 -9.75
CA GLU A 81 -3.88 -17.14 -11.14
C GLU A 81 -5.38 -16.84 -11.28
N LYS A 82 -6.25 -17.75 -10.81
CA LYS A 82 -7.70 -17.58 -10.80
C LYS A 82 -8.16 -16.33 -10.05
N LEU A 83 -7.54 -16.06 -8.89
CA LEU A 83 -7.81 -14.85 -8.10
C LEU A 83 -7.43 -13.58 -8.86
N ASN A 84 -6.29 -13.59 -9.55
CA ASN A 84 -5.83 -12.46 -10.36
C ASN A 84 -6.70 -12.24 -11.62
N ASN A 85 -7.31 -13.31 -12.16
CA ASN A 85 -8.28 -13.24 -13.25
C ASN A 85 -9.68 -12.75 -12.81
N GLY A 86 -9.93 -12.70 -11.50
CA GLY A 86 -11.22 -12.26 -10.96
C GLY A 86 -12.25 -13.38 -10.78
N ASP A 87 -11.85 -14.65 -10.88
CA ASP A 87 -12.75 -15.81 -10.77
C ASP A 87 -13.45 -15.91 -9.40
N TYR A 88 -12.87 -15.29 -8.37
CA TYR A 88 -13.45 -15.19 -7.02
C TYR A 88 -14.11 -13.83 -6.74
N GLY A 89 -14.41 -13.07 -7.80
CA GLY A 89 -14.99 -11.74 -7.78
C GLY A 89 -13.95 -10.61 -7.73
N ASN A 90 -14.31 -9.47 -8.33
CA ASN A 90 -13.43 -8.29 -8.47
C ASN A 90 -12.84 -7.79 -7.14
N SER A 91 -13.54 -7.99 -6.03
CA SER A 91 -13.05 -7.62 -4.69
C SER A 91 -11.87 -8.45 -4.19
N GLN A 92 -11.56 -9.60 -4.81
CA GLN A 92 -10.46 -10.48 -4.41
C GLN A 92 -9.19 -10.26 -5.22
N VAL A 93 -9.30 -9.66 -6.41
CA VAL A 93 -8.19 -9.48 -7.36
C VAL A 93 -6.97 -8.86 -6.70
N GLY A 94 -5.81 -9.51 -6.87
CA GLY A 94 -4.50 -9.05 -6.40
C GLY A 94 -4.23 -9.22 -4.90
N LYS A 95 -5.13 -9.84 -4.12
CA LYS A 95 -4.95 -10.02 -2.67
C LYS A 95 -4.15 -11.29 -2.32
N PHE A 96 -2.92 -11.40 -2.81
CA PHE A 96 -2.10 -12.59 -2.62
C PHE A 96 -1.82 -12.91 -1.14
N ILE A 97 -1.33 -11.93 -0.38
CA ILE A 97 -1.15 -12.04 1.07
C ILE A 97 -2.04 -10.99 1.73
N THR A 98 -2.87 -11.40 2.69
CA THR A 98 -3.65 -10.50 3.53
C THR A 98 -3.07 -10.49 4.93
N ILE A 99 -2.74 -9.32 5.45
CA ILE A 99 -2.13 -9.08 6.74
C ILE A 99 -3.10 -8.27 7.59
N TYR A 100 -3.25 -8.68 8.84
CA TYR A 100 -4.08 -8.00 9.82
C TYR A 100 -3.14 -7.34 10.84
N PRO A 101 -2.90 -6.03 10.77
CA PRO A 101 -2.09 -5.35 11.77
C PRO A 101 -2.74 -5.45 13.16
N LYS A 102 -1.93 -5.35 14.21
CA LYS A 102 -2.42 -5.14 15.58
C LYS A 102 -3.07 -3.75 15.67
N LYS A 103 -4.06 -3.58 16.55
CA LYS A 103 -4.72 -2.29 16.78
C LYS A 103 -3.67 -1.22 17.11
N GLY A 104 -3.69 -0.09 16.41
CA GLY A 104 -2.73 1.00 16.61
C GLY A 104 -1.35 0.83 15.95
N HIS A 105 -1.14 -0.24 15.17
CA HIS A 105 0.11 -0.52 14.46
C HIS A 105 -0.04 -0.57 12.93
N ALA A 106 -1.15 -0.11 12.37
CA ALA A 106 -1.41 -0.16 10.93
C ALA A 106 -0.41 0.69 10.14
N VAL A 107 -0.09 1.92 10.60
CA VAL A 107 0.90 2.78 9.92
C VAL A 107 2.29 2.15 9.96
N GLU A 108 2.74 1.67 11.12
CA GLU A 108 4.04 1.01 11.28
C GLU A 108 4.15 -0.22 10.37
N THR A 109 3.10 -1.04 10.34
CA THR A 109 3.04 -2.24 9.50
C THR A 109 3.07 -1.87 8.01
N LEU A 110 2.35 -0.83 7.60
CA LEU A 110 2.35 -0.33 6.22
C LEU A 110 3.73 0.16 5.79
N GLU A 111 4.40 0.98 6.61
CA GLU A 111 5.75 1.49 6.34
C GLU A 111 6.76 0.36 6.16
N LEU A 112 6.77 -0.60 7.10
CA LEU A 112 7.66 -1.75 7.04
C LEU A 112 7.43 -2.59 5.78
N LEU A 113 6.18 -2.95 5.51
CA LEU A 113 5.84 -3.76 4.33
C LEU A 113 6.14 -3.02 3.05
N HIS A 114 5.84 -1.72 3.00
CA HIS A 114 6.15 -0.88 1.85
C HIS A 114 7.63 -0.91 1.59
N TYR A 115 8.50 -0.48 2.52
CA TYR A 115 9.94 -0.45 2.27
C TYR A 115 10.58 -1.83 2.05
N THR A 116 9.92 -2.90 2.49
CA THR A 116 10.35 -4.27 2.18
C THR A 116 9.97 -4.71 0.77
N PHE A 117 8.75 -4.40 0.30
CA PHE A 117 8.16 -5.03 -0.89
C PHE A 117 7.80 -4.09 -2.03
N HIS A 118 7.82 -2.76 -1.86
CA HIS A 118 7.25 -1.79 -2.82
C HIS A 118 7.79 -1.88 -4.26
N ASN A 119 8.95 -2.50 -4.47
CA ASN A 119 9.56 -2.68 -5.80
C ASN A 119 9.16 -3.99 -6.49
N GLU A 120 8.47 -4.88 -5.78
CA GLU A 120 7.92 -6.09 -6.36
C GLU A 120 6.77 -5.76 -7.30
N VAL A 121 6.64 -6.55 -8.36
CA VAL A 121 5.55 -6.43 -9.32
C VAL A 121 4.32 -7.13 -8.76
N GLY A 122 3.17 -6.48 -8.88
CA GLY A 122 1.87 -7.04 -8.56
C GLY A 122 0.80 -6.42 -9.45
N ILE A 123 -0.41 -6.96 -9.40
CA ILE A 123 -1.56 -6.39 -10.09
C ILE A 123 -2.31 -5.38 -9.21
N PRO A 124 -3.02 -4.41 -9.80
CA PRO A 124 -3.85 -3.47 -9.04
C PRO A 124 -4.94 -4.16 -8.23
N VAL A 125 -5.07 -3.78 -6.95
CA VAL A 125 -6.19 -4.21 -6.09
C VAL A 125 -7.27 -3.12 -6.13
N GLY A 126 -8.26 -3.31 -7.01
CA GLY A 126 -9.26 -2.27 -7.31
C GLY A 126 -10.12 -1.82 -6.12
N SER A 127 -10.37 -2.72 -5.15
CA SER A 127 -11.18 -2.43 -3.96
C SER A 127 -10.45 -1.65 -2.86
N ASP A 128 -9.14 -1.38 -3.02
CA ASP A 128 -8.26 -0.95 -1.94
C ASP A 128 -7.52 0.36 -2.28
N THR A 129 -6.80 0.92 -1.30
CA THR A 129 -5.90 2.06 -1.49
C THR A 129 -4.47 1.53 -1.60
N SER A 130 -3.76 1.84 -2.70
CA SER A 130 -2.32 1.57 -2.79
C SER A 130 -1.57 2.48 -1.81
N TYR A 131 -0.71 1.94 -0.97
CA TYR A 131 0.05 2.73 -0.01
C TYR A 131 1.20 3.48 -0.68
N LYS A 132 1.36 4.77 -0.36
CA LYS A 132 2.40 5.64 -0.93
C LYS A 132 2.47 5.71 -2.47
N LEU A 133 1.34 5.45 -3.13
CA LEU A 133 1.17 5.51 -4.58
C LEU A 133 1.98 4.45 -5.35
N ASN A 134 1.30 3.67 -6.19
CA ASN A 134 1.90 2.68 -7.08
C ASN A 134 2.74 1.61 -6.35
N SER A 135 2.51 1.37 -5.06
CA SER A 135 3.05 0.23 -4.35
C SER A 135 2.25 -1.04 -4.66
N ASN A 136 2.90 -2.20 -4.59
CA ASN A 136 2.23 -3.49 -4.52
C ASN A 136 1.62 -3.76 -3.12
N ILE A 137 1.80 -2.83 -2.17
CA ILE A 137 1.13 -2.81 -0.88
C ILE A 137 -0.17 -2.01 -1.00
N TYR A 138 -1.27 -2.67 -0.68
CA TYR A 138 -2.62 -2.11 -0.67
C TYR A 138 -3.21 -2.22 0.73
N TYR A 139 -4.19 -1.39 1.04
CA TYR A 139 -4.88 -1.48 2.31
C TYR A 139 -6.28 -0.90 2.24
N ARG A 140 -7.12 -1.38 3.14
CA ARG A 140 -8.50 -0.91 3.32
C ARG A 140 -8.96 -1.16 4.74
N TYR A 141 -9.94 -0.38 5.16
CA TYR A 141 -10.70 -0.66 6.36
C TYR A 141 -11.87 -1.58 5.99
N GLY A 142 -12.16 -2.59 6.80
CA GLY A 142 -13.22 -3.55 6.51
C GLY A 142 -13.37 -4.66 7.55
N THR A 143 -14.31 -5.56 7.32
CA THR A 143 -14.69 -6.59 8.31
C THR A 143 -13.62 -7.64 8.47
N ILE A 144 -13.15 -7.99 9.67
CA ILE A 144 -12.14 -9.05 9.86
C ILE A 144 -12.73 -10.42 9.51
N ASN A 145 -13.90 -10.73 10.08
CA ASN A 145 -14.59 -12.01 9.95
C ASN A 145 -15.79 -11.92 9.00
N ARG A 146 -17.00 -12.16 9.52
CA ARG A 146 -18.27 -11.96 8.82
C ARG A 146 -18.76 -10.53 9.06
N ASP A 147 -19.30 -9.95 7.99
CA ASP A 147 -19.96 -8.66 8.06
C ASP A 147 -21.37 -8.82 8.64
N ILE A 148 -21.48 -8.82 9.97
CA ILE A 148 -22.75 -9.07 10.66
C ILE A 148 -23.78 -7.97 10.35
N LEU A 149 -23.31 -6.75 10.09
CA LEU A 149 -24.17 -5.59 9.83
C LEU A 149 -24.38 -5.31 8.34
N HIS A 150 -23.78 -6.10 7.44
CA HIS A 150 -23.85 -5.91 5.99
C HIS A 150 -23.45 -4.50 5.52
N ILE A 151 -22.48 -3.85 6.20
CA ILE A 151 -22.02 -2.49 5.87
C ILE A 151 -20.79 -2.46 4.97
N ASP A 152 -19.98 -3.52 4.97
CA ASP A 152 -18.77 -3.64 4.17
C ASP A 152 -19.09 -4.25 2.81
N ASN A 153 -19.58 -3.41 1.90
CA ASN A 153 -19.71 -3.79 0.50
C ASN A 153 -18.30 -3.92 -0.08
N ARG A 154 -17.81 -5.16 -0.20
CA ARG A 154 -16.39 -5.51 -0.47
C ARG A 154 -15.85 -4.97 -1.79
N ASP A 155 -16.72 -4.50 -2.67
CA ASP A 155 -16.42 -3.80 -3.92
C ASP A 155 -16.07 -2.31 -3.72
N LYS A 156 -16.39 -1.74 -2.56
CA LYS A 156 -16.18 -0.34 -2.19
C LYS A 156 -15.34 -0.21 -0.93
N LYS A 157 -14.82 1.00 -0.70
CA LYS A 157 -14.05 1.35 0.50
C LYS A 157 -15.02 1.73 1.62
N LEU A 158 -15.02 0.94 2.69
CA LEU A 158 -15.69 1.31 3.92
C LEU A 158 -14.95 2.49 4.57
N ARG A 159 -15.70 3.49 5.05
CA ARG A 159 -15.11 4.60 5.81
C ARG A 159 -14.59 4.06 7.16
N PRO A 160 -13.35 4.39 7.56
CA PRO A 160 -12.85 4.02 8.88
C PRO A 160 -13.74 4.55 10.00
N SER A 161 -13.94 3.75 11.05
CA SER A 161 -14.61 4.17 12.27
C SER A 161 -13.80 5.25 13.00
N THR A 162 -14.42 5.94 13.95
CA THR A 162 -13.76 6.99 14.74
C THR A 162 -12.65 6.46 15.64
N ASP A 163 -12.71 5.18 16.03
CA ASP A 163 -11.68 4.52 16.84
C ASP A 163 -10.61 3.83 15.99
N ALA A 164 -10.75 3.84 14.65
CA ALA A 164 -9.72 3.32 13.76
C ALA A 164 -8.49 4.24 13.78
N GLU A 165 -7.31 3.62 13.69
CA GLU A 165 -6.06 4.36 13.58
C GLU A 165 -6.09 5.31 12.38
N PHE A 166 -5.69 6.56 12.62
CA PHE A 166 -5.64 7.59 11.60
C PHE A 166 -4.45 7.36 10.65
N ILE A 167 -4.74 7.05 9.38
CA ILE A 167 -3.73 6.90 8.34
C ILE A 167 -3.84 8.10 7.39
N LEU A 168 -2.88 9.03 7.47
CA LEU A 168 -2.89 10.24 6.66
C LEU A 168 -2.93 9.96 5.15
N ASP A 169 -2.16 8.95 4.69
CA ASP A 169 -2.15 8.52 3.28
C ASP A 169 -3.54 8.11 2.76
N TYR A 170 -4.43 7.65 3.65
CA TYR A 170 -5.77 7.20 3.28
C TYR A 170 -6.71 8.36 2.92
N GLN A 171 -6.42 9.56 3.45
CA GLN A 171 -7.19 10.77 3.19
C GLN A 171 -6.62 11.61 2.03
N LEU A 172 -5.45 11.23 1.50
CA LEU A 172 -4.79 11.97 0.44
C LEU A 172 -5.64 11.96 -0.82
N VAL A 173 -5.96 13.16 -1.32
CA VAL A 173 -6.54 13.31 -2.65
C VAL A 173 -5.45 13.10 -3.68
N ARG A 174 -5.79 12.30 -4.68
CA ARG A 174 -4.88 11.68 -5.63
C ARG A 174 -5.28 12.10 -7.05
N THR A 175 -4.58 13.07 -7.64
CA THR A 175 -4.96 13.67 -8.93
C THR A 175 -3.92 13.44 -10.01
N HIS A 176 -4.32 12.93 -11.19
CA HIS A 176 -3.43 12.60 -12.31
C HIS A 176 -2.95 13.81 -13.13
N GLN A 177 -3.62 14.94 -12.94
CA GLN A 177 -3.34 16.20 -13.63
C GLN A 177 -3.32 17.32 -12.60
N LEU A 178 -2.61 18.41 -12.92
CA LEU A 178 -2.67 19.64 -12.12
C LEU A 178 -4.09 20.18 -12.15
N PRO A 179 -4.74 20.41 -10.99
CA PRO A 179 -6.04 21.04 -10.97
C PRO A 179 -5.97 22.41 -11.65
N LYS A 180 -6.98 22.76 -12.46
CA LYS A 180 -7.03 24.01 -13.26
C LYS A 180 -6.89 25.29 -12.42
N ARG A 181 -7.18 25.21 -11.12
CA ARG A 181 -6.96 26.26 -10.11
C ARG A 181 -5.50 26.67 -9.97
N TYR A 182 -4.55 25.83 -10.36
CA TYR A 182 -3.13 26.11 -10.21
C TYR A 182 -2.47 26.36 -11.56
N VAL A 183 -1.78 27.50 -11.64
CA VAL A 183 -0.99 27.87 -12.81
C VAL A 183 0.48 27.80 -12.44
N ILE A 184 1.29 27.10 -13.23
CA ILE A 184 2.75 27.08 -13.05
C ILE A 184 3.31 28.41 -13.52
N LEU A 185 4.05 29.11 -12.65
CA LEU A 185 4.71 30.38 -12.97
C LEU A 185 6.19 30.18 -13.31
N LYS A 186 6.90 29.33 -12.56
CA LYS A 186 8.34 29.13 -12.71
C LYS A 186 8.76 27.75 -12.24
N SER A 187 9.60 27.06 -13.02
CA SER A 187 10.30 25.86 -12.56
C SER A 187 11.46 26.22 -11.63
N LEU A 188 11.50 25.61 -10.45
CA LEU A 188 12.63 25.74 -9.50
C LEU A 188 13.64 24.62 -9.70
N ARG A 189 13.15 23.39 -9.94
CA ARG A 189 13.97 22.21 -10.15
C ARG A 189 13.20 21.19 -10.95
N GLN A 190 13.88 20.57 -11.92
CA GLN A 190 13.36 19.47 -12.72
C GLN A 190 14.42 18.37 -12.83
N ILE A 191 14.06 17.13 -12.52
CA ILE A 191 14.89 15.94 -12.71
C ILE A 191 14.02 14.84 -13.29
N GLY A 192 14.20 14.52 -14.57
CA GLY A 192 13.33 13.57 -15.28
C GLY A 192 11.84 13.96 -15.14
N PRO A 193 10.94 13.02 -14.83
CA PRO A 193 9.53 13.28 -14.55
C PRO A 193 9.29 13.56 -13.05
N THR A 194 10.17 14.32 -12.40
CA THR A 194 9.98 14.84 -11.04
C THR A 194 10.36 16.31 -11.03
N GLY A 195 9.56 17.14 -10.37
CA GLY A 195 9.74 18.58 -10.44
C GLY A 195 9.21 19.35 -9.23
N THR A 196 9.71 20.57 -9.08
CA THR A 196 9.25 21.56 -8.09
C THR A 196 9.13 22.92 -8.75
N PHE A 197 7.99 23.57 -8.57
CA PHE A 197 7.60 24.80 -9.26
C PHE A 197 7.05 25.81 -8.28
N ILE A 198 7.20 27.08 -8.61
CA ILE A 198 6.35 28.15 -8.10
C ILE A 198 5.10 28.19 -8.97
N GLY A 199 3.93 28.17 -8.34
CA GLY A 199 2.64 28.37 -8.99
C GLY A 199 1.83 29.51 -8.38
N LEU A 200 0.68 29.78 -8.99
CA LEU A 200 -0.36 30.66 -8.49
C LEU A 200 -1.61 29.82 -8.21
N ASP A 201 -2.16 29.95 -7.01
CA ASP A 201 -3.54 29.57 -6.71
C ASP A 201 -4.46 30.66 -7.25
N THR A 202 -5.22 30.39 -8.31
CA THR A 202 -6.07 31.40 -8.96
C THR A 202 -7.32 31.77 -8.17
N GLU A 203 -7.74 30.96 -7.20
CA GLU A 203 -8.89 31.29 -6.34
C GLU A 203 -8.48 32.15 -5.16
N LYS A 204 -7.31 31.88 -4.56
CA LYS A 204 -6.79 32.65 -3.43
C LYS A 204 -5.91 33.82 -3.84
N MET A 205 -5.46 33.84 -5.10
CA MET A 205 -4.47 34.79 -5.62
C MET A 205 -3.15 34.77 -4.84
N GLU A 206 -2.72 33.58 -4.41
CA GLU A 206 -1.52 33.37 -3.59
C GLU A 206 -0.45 32.55 -4.34
N LYS A 207 0.83 32.86 -4.08
CA LYS A 207 1.94 32.03 -4.57
C LYS A 207 2.00 30.71 -3.81
N VAL A 208 2.18 29.61 -4.54
CA VAL A 208 2.25 28.25 -4.00
C VAL A 208 3.48 27.50 -4.50
N ILE A 209 3.85 26.43 -3.81
CA ILE A 209 4.88 25.49 -4.26
C ILE A 209 4.21 24.20 -4.73
N ILE A 210 4.37 23.88 -6.01
CA ILE A 210 3.83 22.68 -6.63
C ILE A 210 4.97 21.67 -6.74
N ARG A 211 4.77 20.47 -6.19
CA ARG A 211 5.73 19.37 -6.31
C ARG A 211 5.04 18.17 -6.94
N TYR A 212 5.75 17.51 -7.84
CA TYR A 212 5.29 16.25 -8.42
C TYR A 212 6.43 15.27 -8.52
N SER A 213 6.09 13.99 -8.47
CA SER A 213 7.04 12.91 -8.71
C SER A 213 6.34 11.68 -9.26
N THR A 214 7.14 10.78 -9.81
CA THR A 214 6.73 9.51 -10.38
C THR A 214 7.58 8.41 -9.75
N LYS A 215 6.97 7.23 -9.53
CA LYS A 215 7.64 6.07 -8.96
C LYS A 215 8.90 5.71 -9.78
N PHE A 216 9.93 5.21 -9.11
CA PHE A 216 11.24 4.80 -9.65
C PHE A 216 12.13 5.94 -10.18
N TYR A 217 11.69 7.19 -10.14
CA TYR A 217 12.54 8.32 -10.50
C TYR A 217 13.21 8.94 -9.28
N ALA A 218 14.41 9.48 -9.53
CA ALA A 218 15.31 9.99 -8.49
C ALA A 218 15.58 8.96 -7.40
N LEU A 219 15.72 7.67 -7.74
CA LEU A 219 15.91 6.56 -6.81
C LEU A 219 17.22 6.70 -5.99
N SER A 220 17.15 6.41 -4.70
CA SER A 220 18.34 6.34 -3.82
C SER A 220 18.86 4.90 -3.71
N PRO A 221 20.09 4.67 -3.24
CA PRO A 221 20.63 3.31 -3.04
C PRO A 221 19.76 2.41 -2.15
N ASN A 222 19.00 3.00 -1.21
CA ASN A 222 18.08 2.28 -0.32
C ASN A 222 16.69 2.07 -0.96
N MET A 223 16.58 2.22 -2.28
CA MET A 223 15.35 2.09 -3.06
C MET A 223 14.23 3.09 -2.74
N VAL A 224 14.48 4.10 -1.90
CA VAL A 224 13.53 5.21 -1.69
C VAL A 224 13.55 6.13 -2.90
N ASP A 225 12.40 6.38 -3.51
CA ASP A 225 12.25 7.18 -4.73
C ASP A 225 11.72 8.61 -4.47
N GLY A 226 11.52 9.38 -5.54
CA GLY A 226 11.00 10.74 -5.46
C GLY A 226 9.54 10.82 -4.97
N ASN A 227 8.74 9.80 -5.24
CA ASN A 227 7.35 9.71 -4.82
C ASN A 227 7.26 9.44 -3.31
N ASP A 228 8.08 8.52 -2.79
CA ASP A 228 8.23 8.31 -1.35
C ASP A 228 8.58 9.60 -0.62
N ARG A 229 9.58 10.33 -1.14
CA ARG A 229 10.00 11.61 -0.58
C ARG A 229 8.91 12.66 -0.62
N LEU A 230 8.10 12.70 -1.69
CA LEU A 230 7.00 13.64 -1.83
C LEU A 230 5.93 13.40 -0.76
N ILE A 231 5.51 12.14 -0.59
CA ILE A 231 4.48 11.77 0.38
C ILE A 231 5.01 11.95 1.81
N ASN A 232 6.25 11.53 2.09
CA ASN A 232 6.87 11.72 3.40
C ASN A 232 6.96 13.22 3.76
N ALA A 233 7.35 14.07 2.80
CA ALA A 233 7.36 15.51 3.02
C ALA A 233 5.95 16.05 3.35
N TYR A 234 4.94 15.65 2.57
CA TYR A 234 3.55 16.00 2.85
C TYR A 234 3.13 15.57 4.27
N CYS A 235 3.42 14.32 4.64
CA CYS A 235 3.07 13.78 5.95
C CYS A 235 3.73 14.55 7.09
N LEU A 236 5.00 14.92 6.95
CA LEU A 236 5.71 15.75 7.93
C LEU A 236 5.01 17.09 8.11
N LEU A 237 4.65 17.76 7.03
CA LEU A 237 4.03 19.09 7.06
C LEU A 237 2.64 19.11 7.67
N GLN A 238 1.95 17.97 7.67
CA GLN A 238 0.66 17.85 8.35
C GLN A 238 0.77 17.72 9.87
N LYS A 239 1.97 17.47 10.42
CA LYS A 239 2.19 17.40 11.87
C LYS A 239 1.92 18.76 12.52
N ASN A 240 1.18 18.73 13.63
CA ASN A 240 0.72 19.94 14.33
C ASN A 240 1.85 20.86 14.78
N GLU A 241 3.03 20.31 15.09
CA GLU A 241 4.22 21.08 15.48
C GLU A 241 4.69 22.02 14.37
N LEU A 242 4.64 21.56 13.12
CA LEU A 242 5.06 22.35 11.97
C LEU A 242 3.99 23.35 11.54
N LYS A 243 2.71 23.08 11.82
CA LYS A 243 1.59 24.01 11.59
C LYS A 243 1.64 25.27 12.46
N LYS A 244 2.49 25.32 13.49
CA LYS A 244 2.70 26.50 14.33
C LYS A 244 3.57 27.57 13.66
N TYR A 245 4.36 27.21 12.64
CA TYR A 245 5.21 28.16 11.93
C TYR A 245 4.41 28.84 10.80
N ASP A 246 4.16 30.13 10.99
CA ASP A 246 3.29 30.96 10.15
C ASP A 246 3.73 31.00 8.67
N PHE A 247 5.03 30.83 8.41
CA PHE A 247 5.61 30.70 7.08
C PHE A 247 5.10 29.47 6.31
N LEU A 248 4.98 28.31 7.00
CA LEU A 248 4.48 27.07 6.40
C LEU A 248 2.96 27.15 6.13
N LYS A 249 2.22 27.90 6.96
CA LYS A 249 0.79 28.18 6.76
C LYS A 249 0.50 29.11 5.57
N LYS A 250 1.32 30.14 5.35
CA LYS A 250 1.08 31.19 4.34
C LYS A 250 1.62 30.88 2.94
N HIS A 251 2.62 30.00 2.82
CA HIS A 251 3.34 29.82 1.54
C HIS A 251 3.51 28.36 1.08
N LEU A 252 3.08 27.40 1.89
CA LEU A 252 3.24 25.97 1.62
C LEU A 252 1.87 25.30 1.42
N ILE A 253 1.17 25.68 0.35
CA ILE A 253 0.04 24.88 -0.16
C ILE A 253 0.63 23.78 -1.05
N PHE A 254 0.62 22.56 -0.54
CA PHE A 254 1.12 21.40 -1.28
C PHE A 254 0.06 20.85 -2.21
N PHE A 255 0.30 21.01 -3.52
CA PHE A 255 -0.27 20.11 -4.50
C PHE A 255 0.58 18.86 -4.51
N MET A 256 0.00 17.76 -4.01
CA MET A 256 0.42 16.44 -4.46
C MET A 256 -0.11 16.25 -5.86
N LEU A 257 0.67 16.64 -6.86
CA LEU A 257 0.48 16.07 -8.18
C LEU A 257 0.86 14.60 -8.06
N MET A 258 -0.13 13.73 -8.10
CA MET A 258 0.10 12.39 -8.60
C MET A 258 0.29 12.52 -10.10
N ILE A 259 1.51 12.49 -10.60
CA ILE A 259 1.62 12.11 -12.01
C ILE A 259 1.32 10.62 -12.03
N LEU A 260 0.14 10.29 -12.56
CA LEU A 260 -0.11 8.93 -13.01
C LEU A 260 1.03 8.59 -13.95
N CYS A 261 1.68 7.46 -13.68
CA CYS A 261 2.44 6.77 -14.71
C CYS A 261 1.61 6.86 -15.99
N LEU A 262 2.15 7.55 -17.00
CA LEU A 262 1.70 7.39 -18.36
C LEU A 262 1.82 5.88 -18.62
N LEU A 263 0.68 5.23 -18.79
CA LEU A 263 0.61 4.13 -19.74
C LEU A 263 0.87 4.73 -21.13
#